data_AF-A0AAE0E994-F1
#
_entry.id   AF-A0AAE0E994-F1
#
_cell.length_a   1.000
_cell.length_b   1.000
_cell.length_c   1.000
_cell.angle_alpha   90.00
_cell.angle_beta   90.00
_cell.angle_gamma   90.00
#
_symmetry.space_group_name_H-M   'P 1'
#
loop_
_entity.id
_entity.type
_entity.pdbx_description
1 polymer ?
#
loop_
_entity_poly.entity_id
_entity_poly.type
_entity_poly.pdbx_seq_one_letter_code
_entity_poly.pdbx_strand_id
1 'polypeptide(L)'
;MAQVSIRVEEKWSHFCFQGTFSAGLRSIQGRKSIRKFLHKLTSEINSITPSDFVLHYLKTAEQQRREELEEDFYGNESAPAIILGSSAILKQVYTCLMFRPIQEELLECLSLESEEISSNDHGVITTKFELTDQESGTKTRFVDFNSLESYVTCGYKKYESVGILCVNALKVLNMKNIFHIPPQYILKRWTKSAKDEVVVVEDVEESEGEVSDESMRHALIQD
;
A
#
# COMPACT_ATOMS: atom_id res chain seq x y z
N MET A 1 21.83 33.37 -1.23
CA MET A 1 21.77 32.67 0.07
C MET A 1 20.42 31.95 0.28
N ALA A 2 19.97 31.13 -0.69
CA ALA A 2 18.68 30.41 -0.60
C ALA A 2 18.82 28.88 -0.72
N GLN A 3 20.05 28.35 -0.68
CA GLN A 3 20.33 26.91 -0.82
C GLN A 3 20.61 26.20 0.52
N VAL A 4 20.80 26.95 1.61
CA VAL A 4 21.16 26.39 2.92
C VAL A 4 19.93 26.10 3.79
N SER A 5 18.80 26.79 3.57
CA SER A 5 17.62 26.65 4.44
C SER A 5 16.82 25.36 4.20
N ILE A 6 16.81 24.83 2.97
CA ILE A 6 16.03 23.61 2.63
C ILE A 6 16.65 22.35 3.28
N ARG A 7 17.98 22.28 3.39
CA ARG A 7 18.68 21.10 3.92
C ARG A 7 18.46 20.85 5.41
N VAL A 8 18.09 21.88 6.17
CA VAL A 8 17.88 21.75 7.62
C VAL A 8 16.48 21.19 7.89
N GLU A 9 15.45 21.68 7.20
CA GLU A 9 14.06 21.19 7.34
C GLU A 9 13.91 19.70 6.94
N GLU A 10 14.60 19.25 5.90
CA GLU A 10 14.57 17.83 5.47
C GLU A 10 15.10 16.88 6.55
N LYS A 11 16.10 17.30 7.34
CA LYS A 11 16.68 16.48 8.41
C LYS A 11 15.77 16.36 9.64
N TRP A 12 15.10 17.43 10.04
CA TRP A 12 14.14 17.40 11.15
C TRP A 12 12.86 16.61 10.79
N SER A 13 12.38 16.78 9.56
CA SER A 13 11.26 16.01 9.00
C SER A 13 11.50 14.50 9.02
N HIS A 14 12.70 14.03 8.65
CA HIS A 14 12.98 12.60 8.62
C HIS A 14 12.98 11.96 10.02
N PHE A 15 13.51 12.66 11.03
CA PHE A 15 13.62 12.14 12.40
C PHE A 15 12.28 12.15 13.16
N CYS A 16 11.51 13.26 13.10
CA CYS A 16 10.27 13.40 13.86
C CYS A 16 9.14 12.45 13.40
N PHE A 17 9.28 11.87 12.20
CA PHE A 17 8.22 11.09 11.57
C PHE A 17 8.75 9.74 11.04
N GLN A 18 9.87 9.27 11.58
CA GLN A 18 10.39 7.93 11.26
C GLN A 18 9.45 6.89 11.85
N GLY A 19 8.88 6.02 11.00
CA GLY A 19 7.89 5.02 11.40
C GLY A 19 6.44 5.53 11.46
N THR A 20 6.15 6.78 11.10
CA THR A 20 4.77 7.25 10.92
C THR A 20 4.25 6.84 9.55
N PHE A 21 3.08 6.19 9.50
CA PHE A 21 2.44 5.81 8.25
C PHE A 21 2.11 7.05 7.41
N SER A 22 2.59 7.04 6.16
CA SER A 22 2.41 8.13 5.19
C SER A 22 2.03 7.63 3.80
N ALA A 23 1.79 6.32 3.64
CA ALA A 23 1.37 5.73 2.36
C ALA A 23 2.30 6.10 1.17
N GLY A 24 3.60 6.33 1.44
CA GLY A 24 4.55 6.73 0.40
C GLY A 24 4.41 8.17 -0.10
N LEU A 25 3.50 8.98 0.45
CA LEU A 25 3.28 10.40 0.07
C LEU A 25 4.53 11.27 0.25
N ARG A 26 5.41 10.89 1.17
CA ARG A 26 6.67 11.59 1.47
C ARG A 26 7.81 11.23 0.52
N SER A 27 7.66 10.15 -0.26
CA SER A 27 8.65 9.76 -1.27
C SER A 27 8.73 10.80 -2.39
N ILE A 28 9.80 10.77 -3.19
CA ILE A 28 9.92 11.63 -4.38
C ILE A 28 8.72 11.41 -5.31
N GLN A 29 8.32 10.16 -5.52
CA GLN A 29 7.19 9.80 -6.37
C GLN A 29 5.86 10.27 -5.78
N GLY A 30 5.66 10.10 -4.46
CA GLY A 30 4.48 10.61 -3.75
C GLY A 30 4.34 12.13 -3.85
N ARG A 31 5.44 12.87 -3.66
CA ARG A 31 5.47 14.33 -3.82
C ARG A 31 5.15 14.77 -5.25
N LYS A 32 5.66 14.05 -6.26
CA LYS A 32 5.32 14.29 -7.68
C LYS A 32 3.84 14.05 -7.94
N SER A 33 3.28 12.97 -7.39
CA SER A 33 1.85 12.63 -7.52
C SER A 33 0.96 13.71 -6.88
N ILE A 34 1.24 14.10 -5.64
CA ILE A 34 0.53 15.20 -4.96
C ILE A 34 0.60 16.49 -5.78
N ARG A 35 1.79 16.84 -6.29
CA ARG A 35 1.95 18.04 -7.12
C ARG A 35 1.11 17.98 -8.39
N LYS A 36 1.08 16.84 -9.08
CA LYS A 36 0.25 16.62 -10.28
C LYS A 36 -1.24 16.81 -9.93
N PHE A 37 -1.69 16.21 -8.83
CA PHE A 37 -3.07 16.34 -8.35
C PHE A 37 -3.42 17.78 -8.00
N LEU A 38 -2.60 18.46 -7.20
CA LEU A 38 -2.79 19.86 -6.84
C LEU A 38 -2.80 20.76 -8.07
N HIS A 39 -1.90 20.53 -9.03
CA HIS A 39 -1.88 21.30 -10.26
C HIS A 39 -3.19 21.14 -11.05
N LYS A 40 -3.73 19.92 -11.17
CA LYS A 40 -5.01 19.62 -11.84
C LYS A 40 -6.20 20.26 -11.11
N LEU A 41 -6.14 20.32 -9.78
CA LEU A 41 -7.11 21.07 -8.99
C LEU A 41 -7.00 22.57 -9.29
N THR A 42 -5.81 23.16 -9.21
CA THR A 42 -5.61 24.62 -9.29
C THR A 42 -5.67 25.20 -10.70
N SER A 43 -5.44 24.41 -11.74
CA SER A 43 -5.37 24.89 -13.13
C SER A 43 -6.68 25.49 -13.65
N GLU A 44 -7.80 25.15 -13.02
CA GLU A 44 -9.14 25.61 -13.40
C GLU A 44 -9.76 26.55 -12.35
N ILE A 45 -9.08 26.77 -11.22
CA ILE A 45 -9.59 27.58 -10.09
C ILE A 45 -9.17 29.05 -10.28
N ASN A 46 -9.86 29.78 -11.17
CA ASN A 46 -9.62 31.23 -11.34
C ASN A 46 -10.56 32.14 -10.52
N SER A 47 -11.57 31.59 -9.82
CA SER A 47 -12.39 32.27 -8.80
C SER A 47 -13.60 31.38 -8.49
N ILE A 48 -13.42 30.36 -7.64
CA ILE A 48 -14.40 29.30 -7.44
C ILE A 48 -14.98 29.40 -6.03
N THR A 49 -16.30 29.26 -5.88
CA THR A 49 -16.93 29.21 -4.56
C THR A 49 -16.51 27.94 -3.81
N PRO A 50 -16.61 27.89 -2.46
CA PRO A 50 -16.31 26.66 -1.72
C PRO A 50 -17.07 25.42 -2.23
N SER A 51 -18.31 25.59 -2.69
CA SER A 51 -19.13 24.49 -3.24
C SER A 51 -18.57 23.96 -4.56
N ASP A 52 -18.24 24.88 -5.47
CA ASP A 52 -17.66 24.52 -6.76
C ASP A 52 -16.27 23.89 -6.60
N PHE A 53 -15.51 24.29 -5.56
CA PHE A 53 -14.24 23.64 -5.20
C PHE A 53 -14.44 22.18 -4.78
N VAL A 54 -15.44 21.90 -3.92
CA VAL A 54 -15.76 20.52 -3.50
C VAL A 54 -16.15 19.68 -4.72
N LEU A 55 -16.99 20.21 -5.61
CA LEU A 55 -17.39 19.49 -6.82
C LEU A 55 -16.20 19.20 -7.73
N HIS A 56 -15.30 20.18 -7.93
CA HIS A 56 -14.09 20.02 -8.72
C HIS A 56 -13.12 19.00 -8.11
N TYR A 57 -12.97 19.03 -6.79
CA TYR A 57 -12.19 18.04 -6.06
C TYR A 57 -12.71 16.62 -6.28
N LEU A 58 -14.02 16.40 -6.10
CA LEU A 58 -14.64 15.10 -6.28
C LEU A 58 -14.45 14.57 -7.71
N LYS A 59 -14.66 15.43 -8.72
CA LYS A 59 -14.46 15.10 -10.14
C LYS A 59 -13.00 14.76 -10.44
N THR A 60 -12.06 15.53 -9.91
CA THR A 60 -10.63 15.29 -10.10
C THR A 60 -10.17 14.00 -9.43
N ALA A 61 -10.67 13.73 -8.23
CA ALA A 61 -10.40 12.49 -7.49
C ALA A 61 -11.01 11.27 -8.20
N GLU A 62 -12.22 11.36 -8.74
CA GLU A 62 -12.84 10.30 -9.53
C GLU A 62 -12.06 10.01 -10.81
N GLN A 63 -11.67 11.06 -11.53
CA GLN A 63 -10.83 10.92 -12.72
C GLN A 63 -9.50 10.20 -12.39
N GLN A 64 -8.86 10.55 -11.27
CA GLN A 64 -7.65 9.86 -10.84
C GLN A 64 -7.91 8.39 -10.54
N ARG A 65 -8.99 8.05 -9.81
CA ARG A 65 -9.35 6.65 -9.53
C ARG A 65 -9.58 5.85 -10.81
N ARG A 66 -10.16 6.45 -11.85
CA ARG A 66 -10.33 5.80 -13.17
C ARG A 66 -9.00 5.57 -13.86
N GLU A 67 -8.12 6.58 -13.89
CA GLU A 67 -6.77 6.44 -14.45
C GLU A 67 -5.99 5.31 -13.74
N GLU A 68 -6.08 5.20 -12.41
CA GLU A 68 -5.44 4.14 -11.63
C GLU A 68 -6.02 2.74 -11.95
N LEU A 69 -7.34 2.63 -12.13
CA LEU A 69 -8.01 1.38 -12.54
C LEU A 69 -7.60 0.94 -13.95
N GLU A 70 -7.53 1.88 -14.89
CA GLU A 70 -7.07 1.61 -16.26
C GLU A 70 -5.60 1.18 -16.26
N GLU A 71 -4.73 1.85 -15.51
CA GLU A 71 -3.33 1.46 -15.33
C GLU A 71 -3.19 0.05 -14.73
N ASP A 72 -4.04 -0.32 -13.77
CA ASP A 72 -4.06 -1.67 -13.19
C ASP A 72 -4.54 -2.74 -14.20
N PHE A 73 -5.51 -2.39 -15.06
CA PHE A 73 -6.02 -3.28 -16.11
C PHE A 73 -4.98 -3.52 -17.20
N TYR A 74 -4.45 -2.44 -17.81
CA TYR A 74 -3.46 -2.53 -18.89
C TYR A 74 -2.07 -2.93 -18.39
N GLY A 75 -1.71 -2.58 -17.15
CA GLY A 75 -0.45 -2.92 -16.52
C GLY A 75 -0.23 -4.44 -16.36
N ASN A 76 -1.31 -5.24 -16.39
CA ASN A 76 -1.18 -6.69 -16.41
C ASN A 76 -0.59 -7.23 -17.73
N GLU A 77 -0.83 -6.58 -18.87
CA GLU A 77 -0.39 -7.03 -20.21
C GLU A 77 1.03 -6.58 -20.56
N SER A 78 1.47 -5.42 -20.08
CA SER A 78 2.77 -4.79 -20.44
C SER A 78 3.88 -4.93 -19.38
N ALA A 79 3.68 -5.73 -18.33
CA ALA A 79 4.58 -5.74 -17.17
C ALA A 79 6.01 -6.23 -17.50
N PRO A 80 7.05 -5.65 -16.85
CA PRO A 80 8.42 -6.13 -16.97
C PRO A 80 8.52 -7.61 -16.57
N ALA A 81 9.47 -8.32 -17.17
CA ALA A 81 9.67 -9.76 -16.97
C ALA A 81 9.60 -10.14 -15.48
N ILE A 82 8.86 -11.20 -15.16
CA ILE A 82 8.84 -11.78 -13.83
C ILE A 82 10.26 -12.34 -13.57
N ILE A 83 11.06 -11.61 -12.78
CA ILE A 83 12.46 -11.98 -12.53
C ILE A 83 12.57 -13.07 -11.46
N LEU A 84 11.64 -13.08 -10.49
CA LEU A 84 11.59 -14.05 -9.39
C LEU A 84 10.28 -14.83 -9.39
N GLY A 85 10.32 -16.12 -9.03
CA GLY A 85 9.12 -16.96 -8.91
C GLY A 85 8.05 -16.38 -7.97
N SER A 86 8.46 -15.71 -6.89
CA SER A 86 7.56 -15.01 -5.98
C SER A 86 6.91 -13.77 -6.59
N SER A 87 7.55 -13.12 -7.56
CA SER A 87 7.02 -11.92 -8.24
C SER A 87 5.73 -12.22 -9.01
N ALA A 88 5.54 -13.45 -9.52
CA ALA A 88 4.30 -13.86 -10.18
C ALA A 88 3.08 -13.83 -9.25
N ILE A 89 3.23 -14.38 -8.04
CA ILE A 89 2.18 -14.42 -7.02
C ILE A 89 1.87 -13.00 -6.53
N LEU A 90 2.91 -12.22 -6.26
CA LEU A 90 2.74 -10.84 -5.78
C LEU A 90 2.03 -9.94 -6.81
N LYS A 91 2.23 -10.17 -8.12
CA LYS A 91 1.50 -9.45 -9.18
C LYS A 91 -0.01 -9.72 -9.15
N GLN A 92 -0.42 -10.91 -8.71
CA GLN A 92 -1.85 -11.25 -8.58
C GLN A 92 -2.46 -10.62 -7.34
N VAL A 93 -1.67 -10.42 -6.28
CA VAL A 93 -2.12 -9.88 -5.00
C VAL A 93 -2.15 -8.35 -4.98
N TYR A 94 -1.08 -7.69 -5.40
CA TYR A 94 -0.92 -6.23 -5.32
C TYR A 94 -1.49 -5.49 -6.53
N THR A 95 -1.93 -4.24 -6.34
CA THR A 95 -2.22 -3.31 -7.44
C THR A 95 -0.95 -3.05 -8.27
N CYS A 96 -1.06 -2.65 -9.54
CA CYS A 96 0.12 -2.41 -10.38
C CYS A 96 0.98 -1.27 -9.82
N LEU A 97 0.33 -0.25 -9.23
CA LEU A 97 1.02 0.84 -8.54
C LEU A 97 1.89 0.36 -7.38
N MET A 98 1.43 -0.63 -6.61
CA MET A 98 2.16 -1.17 -5.47
C MET A 98 3.13 -2.29 -5.85
N PHE A 99 2.84 -3.04 -6.91
CA PHE A 99 3.69 -4.12 -7.37
C PHE A 99 5.06 -3.61 -7.87
N ARG A 100 5.09 -2.50 -8.62
CA ARG A 100 6.35 -1.91 -9.14
C ARG A 100 7.39 -1.62 -8.06
N PRO A 101 7.10 -0.83 -7.01
CA PRO A 101 8.08 -0.55 -5.96
C PRO A 101 8.46 -1.80 -5.16
N ILE A 102 7.57 -2.80 -5.03
CA ILE A 102 7.92 -4.08 -4.40
C ILE A 102 8.91 -4.86 -5.27
N GLN A 103 8.69 -4.88 -6.59
CA GLN A 103 9.57 -5.56 -7.55
C GLN A 103 10.96 -4.93 -7.59
N GLU A 104 11.05 -3.59 -7.54
CA GLU A 104 12.32 -2.87 -7.45
C GLU A 104 13.11 -3.28 -6.20
N GLU A 105 12.47 -3.29 -5.03
CA GLU A 105 13.12 -3.67 -3.77
C GLU A 105 13.53 -5.16 -3.74
N LEU A 106 12.75 -6.04 -4.37
CA LEU A 106 13.08 -7.45 -4.54
C LEU A 106 14.29 -7.68 -5.45
N LEU A 107 14.45 -6.84 -6.48
CA LEU A 107 15.60 -6.94 -7.39
C LEU A 107 16.85 -6.37 -6.74
N GLU A 108 16.74 -5.20 -6.11
CA GLU A 108 17.85 -4.50 -5.47
C GLU A 108 18.44 -5.32 -4.31
N CYS A 109 17.62 -6.11 -3.59
CA CYS A 109 18.11 -6.89 -2.46
C CYS A 109 19.02 -8.05 -2.87
N LEU A 110 18.99 -8.47 -4.14
CA LEU A 110 19.89 -9.51 -4.65
C LEU A 110 21.33 -9.02 -4.74
N SER A 111 21.52 -7.72 -4.93
CA SER A 111 22.84 -7.07 -5.07
C SER A 111 23.43 -6.60 -3.73
N LEU A 112 22.66 -6.63 -2.65
CA LEU A 112 23.15 -6.21 -1.33
C LEU A 112 24.06 -7.25 -0.70
N GLU A 113 25.10 -6.77 -0.03
CA GLU A 113 25.94 -7.57 0.87
C GLU A 113 25.45 -7.39 2.31
N SER A 114 25.58 -8.46 3.11
CA SER A 114 25.05 -8.49 4.47
C SER A 114 25.77 -9.54 5.31
N GLU A 115 26.03 -9.19 6.56
CA GLU A 115 26.69 -10.06 7.53
C GLU A 115 25.79 -10.28 8.74
N GLU A 116 25.80 -11.50 9.27
CA GLU A 116 25.10 -11.86 10.50
C GLU A 116 26.04 -11.57 11.69
N ILE A 117 25.73 -10.54 12.49
CA ILE A 117 26.63 -10.04 13.55
C ILE A 117 26.41 -10.76 14.87
N SER A 118 25.19 -11.24 15.10
CA SER A 118 24.87 -11.98 16.32
C SER A 118 23.81 -13.03 16.04
N SER A 119 24.24 -14.28 16.09
CA SER A 119 23.40 -15.45 16.34
C SER A 119 23.80 -16.02 17.69
N ASN A 120 23.11 -15.61 18.75
CA ASN A 120 23.36 -16.23 20.04
C ASN A 120 22.61 -17.56 20.10
N ASP A 121 23.37 -18.63 19.93
CA ASP A 121 22.97 -20.03 20.09
C ASP A 121 22.62 -20.35 21.55
N HIS A 122 21.58 -19.71 22.11
CA HIS A 122 21.09 -19.93 23.48
C HIS A 122 19.60 -19.56 23.65
N GLY A 123 18.76 -19.80 22.63
CA GLY A 123 17.31 -19.57 22.72
C GLY A 123 16.86 -18.12 22.46
N VAL A 124 17.74 -17.28 21.90
CA VAL A 124 17.34 -15.95 21.42
C VAL A 124 16.69 -16.12 20.05
N ILE A 125 15.41 -15.76 19.96
CA ILE A 125 14.58 -15.89 18.75
C ILE A 125 14.98 -14.85 17.68
N THR A 126 15.64 -13.77 18.10
CA THR A 126 15.97 -12.62 17.24
C THR A 126 17.44 -12.63 16.82
N THR A 127 17.70 -12.68 15.51
CA THR A 127 19.02 -12.54 14.88
C THR A 127 19.21 -11.12 14.37
N LYS A 128 20.42 -10.55 14.54
CA LYS A 128 20.74 -9.20 14.08
C LYS A 128 21.72 -9.21 12.91
N PHE A 129 21.43 -8.41 11.90
CA PHE A 129 22.20 -8.30 10.66
C PHE A 129 22.77 -6.91 10.46
N GLU A 130 23.99 -6.85 9.95
CA GLU A 130 24.59 -5.63 9.38
C GLU A 130 24.41 -5.63 7.88
N LEU A 131 23.95 -4.50 7.34
CA LEU A 131 23.98 -4.27 5.91
C LEU A 131 24.75 -2.99 5.62
N THR A 132 25.73 -3.12 4.73
CA THR A 132 26.53 -2.00 4.25
C THR A 132 25.86 -1.42 3.02
N ASP A 133 25.45 -0.15 3.12
CA ASP A 133 24.92 0.60 1.99
C ASP A 133 26.05 0.90 1.00
N GLN A 134 26.11 0.16 -0.11
CA GLN A 134 27.17 0.26 -1.12
C GLN A 134 27.28 1.66 -1.74
N GLU A 135 26.19 2.44 -1.80
CA GLU A 135 26.21 3.78 -2.38
C GLU A 135 26.84 4.84 -1.46
N SER A 136 26.83 4.63 -0.14
CA SER A 136 27.30 5.62 0.83
C SER A 136 28.56 5.23 1.61
N GLY A 137 29.00 3.97 1.52
CA GLY A 137 30.24 3.46 2.12
C GLY A 137 30.38 3.60 3.65
N THR A 138 29.41 4.22 4.32
CA THR A 138 29.54 4.68 5.72
C THR A 138 28.30 4.39 6.57
N LYS A 139 27.16 4.02 5.96
CA LYS A 139 25.92 3.74 6.71
C LYS A 139 25.71 2.24 6.85
N THR A 140 26.22 1.70 7.93
CA THR A 140 25.74 0.44 8.50
C THR A 140 24.26 0.58 8.85
N ARG A 141 23.44 -0.39 8.44
CA ARG A 141 22.05 -0.51 8.87
C ARG A 141 21.82 -1.85 9.57
N PHE A 142 21.04 -1.80 10.64
CA PHE A 142 20.67 -2.98 11.40
C PHE A 142 19.29 -3.49 11.01
N VAL A 143 19.19 -4.81 10.92
CA VAL A 143 17.93 -5.54 10.74
C VAL A 143 17.83 -6.62 11.79
N ASP A 144 16.68 -6.68 12.45
CA ASP A 144 16.35 -7.70 13.44
C ASP A 144 15.39 -8.70 12.80
N PHE A 145 15.65 -10.00 12.95
CA PHE A 145 14.83 -11.08 12.42
C PHE A 145 14.44 -12.07 13.50
N ASN A 146 13.14 -12.23 13.73
CA ASN A 146 12.55 -13.24 14.59
C ASN A 146 12.26 -14.51 13.79
N SER A 147 12.93 -15.61 14.16
CA SER A 147 12.82 -16.89 13.45
C SER A 147 11.50 -17.65 13.67
N LEU A 148 10.82 -17.44 14.80
CA LEU A 148 9.54 -18.12 15.10
C LEU A 148 8.39 -17.55 14.26
N GLU A 149 8.36 -16.23 14.11
CA GLU A 149 7.26 -15.52 13.45
C GLU A 149 7.61 -15.14 12.00
N SER A 150 8.84 -15.42 11.55
CA SER A 150 9.38 -14.88 10.30
C SER A 150 9.23 -13.35 10.22
N TYR A 151 9.39 -12.68 11.36
CA TYR A 151 9.17 -11.25 11.50
C TYR A 151 10.50 -10.49 11.42
N VAL A 152 10.61 -9.60 10.45
CA VAL A 152 11.77 -8.75 10.18
C VAL A 152 11.47 -7.28 10.49
N THR A 153 12.37 -6.61 11.21
CA THR A 153 12.32 -5.18 11.48
C THR A 153 13.59 -4.52 10.99
N CYS A 154 13.45 -3.47 10.17
CA CYS A 154 14.59 -2.68 9.70
C CYS A 154 14.57 -1.29 10.32
N GLY A 155 15.74 -0.77 10.69
CA GLY A 155 15.90 0.62 11.15
C GLY A 155 15.38 1.68 10.16
N TYR A 156 15.22 1.36 8.87
CA TYR A 156 14.64 2.28 7.88
C TYR A 156 13.14 2.51 8.09
N LYS A 157 12.44 1.61 8.81
CA LYS A 157 11.01 1.73 9.13
C LYS A 157 10.11 1.94 7.90
N LYS A 158 10.50 1.36 6.75
CA LYS A 158 9.75 1.49 5.48
C LYS A 158 8.41 0.78 5.54
N TYR A 159 8.34 -0.34 6.24
CA TYR A 159 7.09 -1.06 6.41
C TYR A 159 6.12 -0.23 7.27
N GLU A 160 6.59 0.32 8.38
CA GLU A 160 5.76 1.16 9.26
C GLU A 160 5.32 2.47 8.56
N SER A 161 6.17 3.04 7.71
CA SER A 161 5.89 4.32 7.04
C SER A 161 5.15 4.21 5.69
N VAL A 162 5.37 3.15 4.92
CA VAL A 162 4.82 2.97 3.57
C VAL A 162 3.96 1.71 3.47
N GLY A 163 4.22 0.70 4.31
CA GLY A 163 3.51 -0.58 4.26
C GLY A 163 4.15 -1.62 3.34
N ILE A 164 5.41 -1.43 2.96
CA ILE A 164 6.20 -2.40 2.18
C ILE A 164 7.55 -2.64 2.86
N LEU A 165 8.06 -3.87 2.75
CA LEU A 165 9.41 -4.21 3.22
C LEU A 165 10.45 -3.44 2.42
N CYS A 166 11.53 -3.02 3.08
CA CYS A 166 12.68 -2.43 2.39
C CYS A 166 13.65 -3.52 1.91
N VAL A 167 14.56 -3.11 1.03
CA VAL A 167 15.62 -3.90 0.44
C VAL A 167 16.43 -4.68 1.48
N ASN A 168 16.72 -4.08 2.64
CA ASN A 168 17.46 -4.72 3.72
C ASN A 168 16.66 -5.84 4.40
N ALA A 169 15.37 -5.60 4.63
CA ALA A 169 14.49 -6.60 5.24
C ALA A 169 14.30 -7.79 4.28
N LEU A 170 14.14 -7.51 2.98
CA LEU A 170 14.07 -8.54 1.94
C LEU A 170 15.38 -9.34 1.82
N LYS A 171 16.54 -8.68 1.93
CA LYS A 171 17.84 -9.35 1.95
C LYS A 171 17.93 -10.37 3.10
N VAL A 172 17.51 -9.97 4.30
CA VAL A 172 17.52 -10.86 5.47
C VAL A 172 16.57 -12.05 5.31
N LEU A 173 15.37 -11.84 4.74
CA LEU A 173 14.46 -12.94 4.41
C LEU A 173 15.12 -13.93 3.43
N ASN A 174 15.76 -13.43 2.37
CA ASN A 174 16.50 -14.27 1.42
C ASN A 174 17.63 -15.06 2.09
N MET A 175 18.40 -14.46 3.02
CA MET A 175 19.45 -15.16 3.77
C MET A 175 18.90 -16.29 4.65
N LYS A 176 17.70 -16.10 5.20
CA LYS A 176 17.00 -17.13 5.99
C LYS A 176 16.16 -18.08 5.11
N ASN A 177 16.41 -18.10 3.79
CA ASN A 177 15.74 -18.95 2.79
C ASN A 177 14.21 -18.74 2.70
N ILE A 178 13.74 -17.53 2.99
CA ILE A 178 12.33 -17.12 2.84
C ILE A 178 12.22 -16.29 1.55
N PHE A 179 11.85 -16.96 0.45
CA PHE A 179 11.80 -16.36 -0.89
C PHE A 179 10.46 -15.71 -1.27
N HIS A 180 9.54 -15.59 -0.31
CA HIS A 180 8.23 -14.96 -0.47
C HIS A 180 8.04 -13.88 0.59
N ILE A 181 7.12 -12.94 0.35
CA ILE A 181 6.74 -11.96 1.36
C ILE A 181 5.83 -12.65 2.38
N PRO A 182 6.20 -12.70 3.68
CA PRO A 182 5.35 -13.31 4.69
C PRO A 182 3.98 -12.60 4.77
N PRO A 183 2.86 -13.33 4.99
CA PRO A 183 1.51 -12.77 4.91
C PRO A 183 1.26 -11.55 5.80
N GLN A 184 1.90 -11.48 6.97
CA GLN A 184 1.79 -10.34 7.89
C GLN A 184 2.26 -9.01 7.28
N TYR A 185 3.10 -9.04 6.25
CA TYR A 185 3.57 -7.85 5.55
C TYR A 185 2.69 -7.46 4.35
N ILE A 186 1.66 -8.26 4.03
CA ILE A 186 0.71 -7.96 2.96
C ILE A 186 -0.47 -7.17 3.54
N LEU A 187 -0.40 -5.84 3.42
CA LEU A 187 -1.49 -4.98 3.87
C LEU A 187 -2.64 -4.98 2.86
N LYS A 188 -3.86 -5.30 3.32
CA LYS A 188 -5.10 -5.30 2.52
C LYS A 188 -5.28 -4.04 1.67
N ARG A 189 -4.97 -2.87 2.22
CA ARG A 189 -4.99 -1.57 1.52
C ARG A 189 -4.26 -1.56 0.17
N TRP A 190 -3.19 -2.36 0.05
CA TRP A 190 -2.33 -2.41 -1.13
C TRP A 190 -2.69 -3.54 -2.11
N THR A 191 -3.67 -4.35 -1.74
CA THR A 191 -4.11 -5.49 -2.55
C THR A 191 -5.21 -5.09 -3.54
N LYS A 192 -5.36 -5.86 -4.62
CA LYS A 192 -6.45 -5.67 -5.59
C LYS A 192 -7.84 -5.86 -4.95
N SER A 193 -7.94 -6.65 -3.89
CA SER A 193 -9.16 -6.90 -3.10
C SER A 193 -9.42 -5.86 -2.00
N ALA A 194 -8.73 -4.71 -2.02
CA ALA A 194 -8.92 -3.65 -1.03
C ALA A 194 -10.38 -3.15 -0.93
N LYS A 195 -11.19 -3.34 -1.97
CA LYS A 195 -12.57 -2.86 -2.09
C LYS A 195 -13.65 -3.92 -1.86
N ASP A 196 -13.28 -5.19 -1.70
CA ASP A 196 -14.23 -6.32 -1.74
C ASP A 196 -15.15 -6.43 -0.50
N GLU A 197 -14.97 -5.60 0.53
CA GLU A 197 -15.75 -5.65 1.78
C GLU A 197 -16.72 -4.48 2.03
N VAL A 198 -16.90 -3.54 1.08
CA VAL A 198 -17.86 -2.44 1.25
C VAL A 198 -19.17 -2.74 0.53
N VAL A 199 -19.96 -3.65 1.10
CA VAL A 199 -21.40 -3.78 0.81
C VAL A 199 -22.10 -3.96 2.15
N VAL A 200 -22.48 -2.85 2.78
CA VAL A 200 -23.57 -2.84 3.77
C VAL A 200 -24.72 -2.13 3.09
N VAL A 201 -25.60 -2.90 2.45
CA VAL A 201 -26.94 -2.42 2.09
C VAL A 201 -27.80 -2.86 3.26
N GLU A 202 -28.18 -1.91 4.11
CA GLU A 202 -29.31 -2.13 5.03
C GLU A 202 -30.56 -2.01 4.16
N ASP A 203 -31.14 -3.16 3.79
CA ASP A 203 -32.45 -3.20 3.16
C ASP A 203 -33.49 -2.71 4.18
N VAL A 204 -34.13 -1.59 3.85
CA VAL A 204 -35.34 -1.12 4.55
C VAL A 204 -36.48 -1.99 4.06
N GLU A 205 -36.97 -2.90 4.90
CA GLU A 205 -38.22 -3.62 4.66
C GLU A 205 -39.40 -2.63 4.78
N GLU A 206 -39.98 -2.24 3.66
CA GLU A 206 -41.33 -1.68 3.62
C GLU A 206 -42.34 -2.82 3.84
N SER A 207 -43.01 -2.80 5.00
CA SER A 207 -44.16 -3.66 5.27
C SER A 207 -45.41 -3.10 4.60
N GLU A 208 -45.84 -3.68 3.49
CA GLU A 208 -47.20 -3.49 2.97
C GLU A 208 -48.19 -4.34 3.80
N GLY A 209 -49.14 -3.68 4.45
CA GLY A 209 -50.25 -4.33 5.14
C GLY A 209 -51.39 -4.64 4.17
N GLU A 210 -51.69 -5.91 3.94
CA GLU A 210 -52.92 -6.34 3.27
C GLU A 210 -54.09 -6.37 4.26
N VAL A 211 -55.09 -5.53 3.98
CA VAL A 211 -56.40 -5.52 4.65
C VAL A 211 -57.29 -6.56 3.99
N SER A 212 -57.80 -7.48 4.80
CA SER A 212 -58.80 -8.50 4.44
C SER A 212 -60.17 -7.85 4.21
N ASP A 213 -60.74 -8.05 3.02
CA ASP A 213 -62.19 -7.94 2.81
C ASP A 213 -62.63 -8.85 1.65
N GLU A 214 -63.14 -10.04 1.96
CA GLU A 214 -64.16 -10.66 1.11
C GLU A 214 -64.99 -11.66 1.93
N SER A 215 -66.02 -11.14 2.60
CA SER A 215 -67.10 -11.95 3.17
C SER A 215 -68.36 -11.81 2.31
N MET A 216 -68.93 -12.98 1.98
CA MET A 216 -70.29 -13.20 1.49
C MET A 216 -70.59 -12.84 0.03
N ARG A 217 -70.61 -13.88 -0.82
CA ARG A 217 -71.82 -14.33 -1.57
C ARG A 217 -71.53 -15.63 -2.33
N HIS A 218 -71.76 -16.77 -1.69
CA HIS A 218 -72.05 -18.02 -2.39
C HIS A 218 -73.31 -18.66 -1.81
N ALA A 219 -74.43 -18.44 -2.49
CA ALA A 219 -75.66 -19.23 -2.44
C ALA A 219 -76.44 -18.81 -3.71
N LEU A 220 -76.40 -19.57 -4.80
CA LEU A 220 -77.37 -20.59 -5.22
C LEU A 220 -77.21 -20.62 -6.77
N ILE A 221 -77.09 -21.72 -7.52
CA ILE A 221 -78.10 -22.77 -7.78
C ILE A 221 -77.53 -23.76 -8.83
N GLN A 222 -77.80 -25.07 -8.62
CA GLN A 222 -78.04 -26.21 -9.56
C GLN A 222 -76.97 -26.58 -10.62
N ASP A 223 -76.64 -27.85 -10.89
CA ASP A 223 -77.35 -29.14 -10.78
C ASP A 223 -76.53 -30.24 -10.08
#